data_AF-A0A352J6V3-F1
#
_entry.id   AF-A0A352J6V3-F1
#
_cell.length_a   1.000
_cell.length_b   1.000
_cell.length_c   1.000
_cell.angle_alpha   90.00
_cell.angle_beta   90.00
_cell.angle_gamma   90.00
#
_symmetry.space_group_name_H-M   'P 1'
#
loop_
_entity.id
_entity.type
_entity.pdbx_description
1 polymer ?
#
loop_
_entity_poly.entity_id
_entity_poly.type
_entity_poly.pdbx_seq_one_letter_code
_entity_poly.pdbx_strand_id
1 'polypeptide(L)'
;DPVKINEAWVGNDYLNIDFMFNYGGVRPHAINLVIDSLHPDKAPDTLELEFRHNAYGSSSPKFFEGFICFDLKPLQRADTDSVQLAVKAKDEDGEKIFNVVYRYNQAALQNKIAETPIPVVASNEYY
;
A
#
# COMPACT_ATOMS: atom_id res chain seq x y z
N ASP A 1 10.43 9.72 13.17
CA ASP A 1 9.70 10.98 13.38
C ASP A 1 8.27 10.83 12.91
N PRO A 2 7.30 11.50 13.57
CA PRO A 2 5.90 11.38 13.21
C PRO A 2 5.62 11.99 11.82
N VAL A 3 4.61 11.45 11.15
CA VAL A 3 3.99 11.99 9.94
C VAL A 3 2.48 11.84 10.06
N LYS A 4 1.73 12.65 9.32
CA LYS A 4 0.30 12.48 9.16
C LYS A 4 0.02 11.84 7.81
N ILE A 5 -0.38 10.58 7.78
CA ILE A 5 -0.83 9.95 6.52
C ILE A 5 -2.26 10.42 6.25
N ASN A 6 -2.50 10.96 5.06
CA ASN A 6 -3.82 11.33 4.58
C ASN A 6 -4.52 10.11 3.98
N GLU A 7 -3.81 9.39 3.09
CA GLU A 7 -4.33 8.21 2.41
C GLU A 7 -3.19 7.25 2.05
N ALA A 8 -3.50 5.95 2.06
CA ALA A 8 -2.63 4.90 1.55
C ALA A 8 -3.47 3.95 0.68
N TRP A 9 -3.02 3.69 -0.54
CA TRP A 9 -3.74 2.82 -1.48
C TRP A 9 -2.81 2.11 -2.43
N VAL A 10 -3.28 0.96 -2.92
CA VAL A 10 -2.59 0.21 -3.97
C VAL A 10 -3.03 0.72 -5.34
N GLY A 11 -2.07 1.08 -6.17
CA GLY A 11 -2.27 1.43 -7.57
C GLY A 11 -1.32 0.63 -8.44
N ASN A 12 -1.84 -0.25 -9.30
CA ASN A 12 -1.05 -1.24 -10.01
C ASN A 12 -0.18 -2.05 -9.02
N ASP A 13 1.13 -2.14 -9.24
CA ASP A 13 2.09 -2.82 -8.37
C ASP A 13 2.77 -1.88 -7.35
N TYR A 14 2.15 -0.73 -7.03
CA TYR A 14 2.71 0.24 -6.10
C TYR A 14 1.79 0.52 -4.91
N LEU A 15 2.39 0.62 -3.72
CA LEU A 15 1.76 1.25 -2.57
C LEU A 15 2.02 2.74 -2.63
N ASN A 16 0.96 3.51 -2.83
CA ASN A 16 0.98 4.97 -2.85
C ASN A 16 0.61 5.48 -1.45
N ILE A 17 1.34 6.48 -0.97
CA ILE A 17 1.08 7.13 0.30
C ILE A 17 1.12 8.64 0.09
N ASP A 18 -0.01 9.29 0.36
CA ASP A 18 -0.12 10.73 0.55
C ASP A 18 0.01 11.03 2.05
N PHE A 19 0.99 11.86 2.40
CA PHE A 19 1.29 12.19 3.78
C PHE A 19 1.74 13.64 3.93
N MET A 20 1.59 14.15 5.15
CA MET A 20 2.14 15.43 5.57
C MET A 20 3.28 15.22 6.54
N PHE A 21 4.34 16.02 6.40
CA PHE A 21 5.50 16.00 7.27
C PHE A 21 5.97 17.41 7.58
N ASN A 22 6.61 17.60 8.73
CA ASN A 22 7.26 18.85 9.04
C ASN A 22 8.57 18.97 8.24
N TYR A 23 8.92 20.16 7.76
CA TYR A 23 10.21 20.37 7.10
C TYR A 23 10.83 21.70 7.55
N GLY A 24 12.00 21.62 8.16
CA GLY A 24 12.73 22.76 8.72
C GLY A 24 13.97 23.17 7.92
N GLY A 25 14.25 22.49 6.80
CA GLY A 25 15.33 22.86 5.89
C GLY A 25 16.75 22.48 6.32
N VAL A 26 16.92 21.61 7.34
CA VAL A 26 18.26 21.17 7.78
C VAL A 26 18.90 20.24 6.74
N ARG A 27 18.17 19.22 6.28
CA ARG A 27 18.58 18.27 5.23
C ARG A 27 17.36 17.54 4.68
N PRO A 28 17.45 16.86 3.51
CA PRO A 28 16.40 15.98 3.03
C PRO A 28 16.06 14.89 4.05
N HIS A 29 14.77 14.68 4.26
CA HIS A 29 14.25 13.65 5.15
C HIS A 29 14.36 12.28 4.48
N ALA A 30 14.47 11.22 5.27
CA ALA A 30 14.44 9.86 4.75
C ALA A 30 13.07 9.23 5.00
N ILE A 31 12.54 8.58 3.97
CA ILE A 31 11.26 7.87 3.98
C ILE A 31 11.52 6.44 3.52
N ASN A 32 11.08 5.47 4.30
CA ASN A 32 11.27 4.05 3.99
C ASN A 32 10.00 3.26 4.32
N LEU A 33 9.82 2.16 3.61
CA LEU A 33 8.87 1.11 3.94
C LEU A 33 9.67 -0.13 4.32
N VAL A 34 9.42 -0.69 5.49
CA VAL A 34 10.12 -1.88 5.96
C VAL A 34 9.13 -2.95 6.38
N ILE A 35 9.51 -4.22 6.20
CA ILE A 35 8.75 -5.34 6.74
C ILE A 35 9.06 -5.45 8.23
N ASP A 36 8.03 -5.49 9.09
CA ASP A 36 8.23 -5.74 10.51
C ASP A 36 8.55 -7.23 10.74
N SER A 37 9.84 -7.54 10.77
CA SER A 37 10.33 -8.90 11.02
C SER A 37 10.22 -9.33 12.49
N LEU A 38 9.83 -8.45 13.42
CA LEU A 38 9.69 -8.78 14.84
C LEU A 38 8.31 -9.40 15.15
N HIS A 39 7.32 -9.21 14.28
CA HIS A 39 5.96 -9.74 14.44
C HIS A 39 5.43 -10.39 13.16
N PRO A 40 6.12 -11.38 12.57
CA PRO A 40 5.72 -11.99 11.30
C PRO A 40 4.33 -12.66 11.33
N ASP A 41 3.79 -12.98 12.51
CA ASP A 41 2.68 -13.93 12.65
C ASP A 41 1.42 -13.39 13.37
N LYS A 42 1.15 -12.06 13.39
CA LYS A 42 -0.10 -11.57 14.01
C LYS A 42 -1.37 -11.98 13.25
N ALA A 43 -1.26 -12.24 11.95
CA ALA A 43 -2.26 -12.97 11.16
C ALA A 43 -1.55 -13.71 10.01
N PRO A 44 -1.86 -14.99 9.75
CA PRO A 44 -1.10 -15.84 8.82
C PRO A 44 -1.04 -15.31 7.37
N ASP A 45 -1.95 -14.40 7.00
CA ASP A 45 -2.07 -13.86 5.64
C ASP A 45 -1.83 -12.35 5.54
N THR A 46 -1.35 -11.70 6.62
CA THR A 46 -1.09 -10.25 6.65
C THR A 46 0.39 -9.96 6.80
N LEU A 47 0.91 -9.16 5.87
CA LEU A 47 2.26 -8.62 5.94
C LEU A 47 2.24 -7.29 6.69
N GLU A 48 2.87 -7.27 7.85
CA GLU A 48 3.06 -6.09 8.66
C GLU A 48 4.20 -5.24 8.08
N LEU A 49 3.88 -3.99 7.72
CA LEU A 49 4.81 -3.02 7.15
C LEU A 49 4.90 -1.79 8.05
N GLU A 50 6.07 -1.19 8.16
CA GLU A 50 6.25 0.10 8.83
C GLU A 50 6.67 1.18 7.84
N PHE A 51 5.86 2.24 7.78
CA PHE A 51 6.23 3.50 7.15
C PHE A 51 7.09 4.32 8.12
N ARG A 52 8.38 4.47 7.78
CA ARG A 52 9.38 5.12 8.62
C ARG A 52 9.82 6.44 8.01
N HIS A 53 9.66 7.51 8.79
CA HIS A 53 10.16 8.84 8.49
C HIS A 53 11.31 9.21 9.44
N ASN A 54 12.40 9.78 8.90
CA ASN A 54 13.50 10.35 9.65
C ASN A 54 13.75 11.80 9.19
N ALA A 55 13.44 12.75 10.07
CA ALA A 55 13.61 14.19 9.87
C ALA A 55 15.01 14.68 10.23
N TYR A 56 15.86 13.81 10.80
CA TYR A 56 17.22 14.14 11.25
C TYR A 56 17.28 15.34 12.20
N GLY A 57 16.29 15.46 13.09
CA GLY A 57 16.17 16.57 14.02
C GLY A 57 15.69 17.88 13.39
N SER A 58 15.35 17.90 12.09
CA SER A 58 14.68 19.03 11.47
C SER A 58 13.25 19.14 12.02
N SER A 59 12.88 20.32 12.53
CA SER A 59 11.51 20.60 12.98
C SER A 59 11.01 21.93 12.44
N SER A 60 9.70 22.02 12.25
CA SER A 60 9.00 23.20 11.77
C SER A 60 7.55 23.12 12.22
N PRO A 61 6.89 24.25 12.55
CA PRO A 61 5.45 24.26 12.81
C PRO A 61 4.61 24.11 11.53
N LYS A 62 5.26 24.18 10.35
CA LYS A 62 4.58 24.03 9.06
C LYS A 62 4.68 22.59 8.57
N PHE A 63 3.54 22.08 8.12
CA PHE A 63 3.46 20.83 7.38
C PHE A 63 3.58 21.08 5.88
N PHE A 64 4.24 20.15 5.21
CA PHE A 64 4.35 20.07 3.77
C PHE A 64 3.77 18.73 3.30
N GLU A 65 3.24 18.74 2.09
CA GLU A 65 2.71 17.56 1.44
C GLU A 65 3.84 16.73 0.83
N GLY A 66 3.74 15.43 1.00
CA GLY A 66 4.66 14.43 0.49
C GLY A 66 3.89 13.32 -0.18
N PHE A 67 4.42 12.86 -1.32
CA PHE A 67 3.86 11.75 -2.06
C PHE A 67 4.96 10.75 -2.39
N ILE A 68 4.72 9.46 -2.14
CA ILE A 68 5.68 8.40 -2.41
C ILE A 68 4.98 7.12 -2.87
N CYS A 69 5.68 6.37 -3.73
CA CYS A 69 5.25 5.08 -4.24
C CYS A 69 6.33 4.03 -3.92
N PHE A 70 5.94 2.90 -3.33
CA PHE A 70 6.82 1.75 -3.09
C PHE A 70 6.45 0.59 -3.99
N ASP A 71 7.45 -0.05 -4.61
CA ASP A 71 7.26 -1.24 -5.44
C ASP A 71 6.84 -2.44 -4.59
N LEU A 72 5.69 -3.04 -4.91
CA LEU A 72 5.12 -4.20 -4.22
C LEU A 72 5.43 -5.52 -4.92
N LYS A 73 6.02 -5.53 -6.12
CA LYS A 73 6.39 -6.77 -6.81
C LYS A 73 7.24 -7.71 -5.96
N PRO A 74 8.22 -7.24 -5.16
CA PRO A 74 9.00 -8.12 -4.30
C PRO A 74 8.18 -8.86 -3.23
N LEU A 75 6.95 -8.42 -2.96
CA LEU A 75 6.06 -9.01 -1.96
C LEU A 75 5.11 -10.06 -2.56
N GLN A 76 5.13 -10.25 -3.88
CA GLN A 76 4.31 -11.27 -4.54
C GLN A 76 4.77 -12.67 -4.12
N ARG A 77 3.81 -13.53 -3.79
CA ARG A 77 4.02 -14.95 -3.53
C ARG A 77 3.40 -15.80 -4.64
N ALA A 78 4.00 -16.93 -4.96
CA ALA A 78 3.57 -17.79 -6.07
C ALA A 78 2.29 -18.60 -5.79
N ASP A 79 1.93 -18.75 -4.51
CA ASP A 79 0.83 -19.58 -4.02
C ASP A 79 -0.48 -18.82 -3.80
N THR A 80 -0.48 -17.49 -3.92
CA THR A 80 -1.67 -16.63 -3.78
C THR A 80 -1.70 -15.55 -4.87
N ASP A 81 -2.88 -14.97 -5.10
CA ASP A 81 -3.12 -13.84 -6.00
C ASP A 81 -3.18 -12.48 -5.27
N SER A 82 -3.08 -12.52 -3.94
CA SER A 82 -3.20 -11.34 -3.10
C SER A 82 -2.48 -11.47 -1.77
N VAL A 83 -2.09 -10.31 -1.23
CA VAL A 83 -1.47 -10.16 0.08
C VAL A 83 -2.17 -9.01 0.81
N GLN A 84 -2.52 -9.23 2.08
CA GLN A 84 -3.00 -8.18 2.97
C GLN A 84 -1.80 -7.41 3.51
N LEU A 85 -1.82 -6.08 3.40
CA LEU A 85 -0.77 -5.22 3.92
C LEU A 85 -1.33 -4.38 5.07
N ALA A 86 -0.71 -4.51 6.25
CA ALA A 86 -0.99 -3.64 7.39
C ALA A 86 0.15 -2.61 7.49
N VAL A 87 -0.11 -1.39 7.00
CA VAL A 87 0.90 -0.32 6.96
C VAL A 87 0.78 0.50 8.24
N LYS A 88 1.74 0.30 9.13
CA LYS A 88 1.88 1.01 10.40
C LYS A 88 2.69 2.28 10.21
N ALA A 89 2.20 3.39 10.75
CA ALA A 89 2.91 4.67 10.75
C ALA A 89 2.87 5.32 12.12
N LYS A 90 3.95 6.03 12.47
CA LYS A 90 3.99 6.90 13.64
C LYS A 90 3.36 8.25 13.29
N ASP A 91 2.29 8.61 13.99
CA ASP A 91 1.62 9.90 13.95
C ASP A 91 1.94 10.70 15.24
N GLU A 92 1.50 11.95 15.32
CA GLU A 92 1.65 12.81 16.51
C GLU A 92 0.91 12.25 17.72
N ASP A 93 -0.30 11.71 17.51
CA ASP A 93 -1.17 11.16 18.56
C ASP A 93 -0.89 9.70 18.91
N GLY A 94 0.08 9.05 18.24
CA GLY A 94 0.40 7.64 18.44
C GLY A 94 0.58 6.89 17.13
N GLU A 95 0.38 5.57 17.16
CA GLU A 95 0.52 4.73 15.97
C GLU A 95 -0.81 4.60 15.23
N LYS A 96 -0.78 4.68 13.89
CA LYS A 96 -1.91 4.42 13.00
C LYS A 96 -1.62 3.26 12.07
N ILE A 97 -2.64 2.48 11.74
CA ILE A 97 -2.53 1.32 10.85
C ILE A 97 -3.49 1.51 9.68
N PHE A 98 -2.97 1.36 8.47
CA PHE A 98 -3.70 1.43 7.21
C PHE A 98 -3.70 0.05 6.57
N ASN A 99 -4.86 -0.57 6.48
CA ASN A 99 -5.01 -1.90 5.88
C ASN A 99 -5.36 -1.76 4.40
N VAL A 100 -4.54 -2.33 3.53
CA VAL A 100 -4.75 -2.31 2.08
C VAL A 100 -4.51 -3.70 1.50
N VAL A 101 -5.28 -4.05 0.47
CA VAL A 101 -5.15 -5.34 -0.22
C VAL A 101 -4.37 -5.15 -1.50
N TYR A 102 -3.21 -5.80 -1.62
CA TYR A 102 -2.49 -5.87 -2.89
C TYR A 102 -2.92 -7.11 -3.65
N ARG A 103 -3.60 -6.90 -4.79
CA ARG A 103 -4.00 -7.98 -5.71
C ARG A 103 -3.14 -7.93 -6.97
N TYR A 104 -2.54 -9.05 -7.33
CA TYR A 104 -1.66 -9.21 -8.48
C TYR A 104 -2.09 -10.39 -9.34
N ASN A 105 -1.38 -10.66 -10.45
CA ASN A 105 -1.74 -11.72 -11.41
C ASN A 105 -3.16 -11.60 -12.01
N GLN A 106 -3.71 -10.38 -12.12
CA GLN A 106 -5.07 -10.16 -12.62
C GLN A 106 -5.30 -10.64 -14.06
N ALA A 107 -4.26 -10.67 -14.90
CA ALA A 107 -4.35 -11.26 -16.24
C ALA A 107 -4.63 -12.77 -16.22
N ALA A 108 -4.09 -13.51 -15.22
CA ALA A 108 -4.40 -14.92 -15.02
C ALA A 108 -5.83 -15.14 -14.48
N LEU A 109 -6.34 -14.19 -13.69
CA LEU A 109 -7.73 -14.19 -13.20
C LEU A 109 -8.74 -13.84 -14.31
N GLN A 110 -8.43 -12.88 -15.19
CA GLN A 110 -9.26 -12.54 -16.35
C GLN A 110 -9.38 -13.71 -17.33
N ASN A 111 -8.30 -14.47 -17.56
CA ASN A 111 -8.34 -15.68 -18.37
C ASN A 111 -9.20 -16.79 -17.71
N LYS A 112 -9.18 -16.94 -16.38
CA LYS A 112 -10.09 -17.84 -15.65
C LYS A 112 -11.56 -17.41 -15.69
N ILE A 113 -11.84 -16.11 -15.69
CA ILE A 113 -13.22 -15.58 -15.80
C ILE A 113 -13.76 -15.73 -17.24
N ALA A 114 -12.90 -15.57 -18.25
CA ALA A 114 -13.24 -15.78 -19.65
C ALA A 114 -13.59 -17.25 -19.99
N GLU A 115 -13.24 -18.21 -19.13
CA GLU A 115 -13.60 -19.64 -19.29
C GLU A 115 -15.02 -19.98 -18.82
N THR A 116 -15.72 -19.08 -18.13
CA THR A 116 -17.18 -19.23 -17.93
C THR A 116 -17.90 -18.75 -19.18
N PRO A 117 -18.62 -19.61 -19.92
CA PRO A 117 -19.14 -19.25 -21.22
C PRO A 117 -20.15 -18.12 -21.06
N ILE A 118 -19.85 -16.99 -21.69
CA ILE A 118 -20.82 -15.91 -21.89
C ILE A 118 -21.96 -16.52 -22.70
N PRO A 119 -23.20 -16.57 -22.19
CA PRO A 119 -24.32 -17.03 -22.99
C PRO A 119 -24.46 -16.08 -24.19
N VAL A 120 -24.16 -16.58 -25.38
CA VAL A 120 -24.42 -15.87 -26.62
C VAL A 120 -25.93 -15.91 -26.84
N VAL A 121 -26.64 -14.89 -26.37
CA VAL A 121 -28.01 -14.65 -26.81
C VAL A 121 -27.91 -13.94 -28.15
N ALA A 122 -28.14 -14.68 -29.23
CA ALA A 122 -28.23 -14.11 -30.57
C ALA A 122 -29.50 -13.24 -30.67
N SER A 123 -29.38 -12.06 -31.29
CA SER A 123 -30.42 -11.04 -31.40
C SER A 123 -31.52 -11.36 -32.42
N ASN A 124 -31.71 -12.62 -32.79
CA ASN A 124 -32.65 -13.05 -33.82
C ASN A 124 -34.03 -13.46 -33.28
N GLU A 125 -34.31 -13.23 -31.99
CA GLU A 125 -35.62 -13.50 -31.37
C GLU A 125 -36.48 -12.26 -31.11
N TYR A 126 -36.07 -11.07 -31.58
CA TYR A 126 -36.94 -9.89 -31.54
C TYR A 126 -37.40 -9.54 -32.97
N TYR A 127 -38.49 -10.21 -33.34
CA TYR A 127 -39.49 -9.95 -34.40
C TYR A 127 -39.18 -8.87 -35.45
#